data_AF-A0A2T0MR71-F1
#
_entry.id   AF-A0A2T0MR71-F1
#
_cell.length_a   1.000
_cell.length_b   1.000
_cell.length_c   1.000
_cell.angle_alpha   90.00
_cell.angle_beta   90.00
_cell.angle_gamma   90.00
#
_symmetry.space_group_name_H-M   'P 1'
#
loop_
_entity.id
_entity.type
_entity.pdbx_description
1 polymer ?
#
loop_
_entity_poly.entity_id
_entity_poly.type
_entity_poly.pdbx_seq_one_letter_code
_entity_poly.pdbx_strand_id
1 'polypeptide(L)'
;MDPDAIARRARRHGWTVQFSADPGVVLLRRAWRLEITFVGNVPSVARIMGSERDAGRPVNLRSINTLIRARPDEIAQRAAEATLGEPAARTEDAGP
;
A
#
# COMPACT_ATOMS: atom_id res chain seq x y z
N MET A 1 7.50 -9.15 -10.32
CA MET A 1 8.14 -7.87 -9.95
C MET A 1 8.97 -8.18 -8.74
N ASP A 2 10.29 -8.07 -8.87
CA ASP A 2 11.23 -8.52 -7.85
C ASP A 2 11.14 -7.72 -6.53
N PRO A 3 11.27 -8.36 -5.34
CA PRO A 3 11.25 -7.70 -4.04
C PRO A 3 12.26 -6.55 -3.91
N ASP A 4 13.48 -6.71 -4.43
CA ASP A 4 14.51 -5.67 -4.38
C ASP A 4 14.17 -4.49 -5.27
N ALA A 5 13.53 -4.74 -6.42
CA ALA A 5 13.06 -3.68 -7.30
C ALA A 5 11.96 -2.83 -6.61
N ILE A 6 11.07 -3.46 -5.85
CA ILE A 6 10.06 -2.78 -5.02
C ILE A 6 10.74 -1.97 -3.93
N ALA A 7 11.65 -2.59 -3.17
CA ALA A 7 12.39 -1.94 -2.10
C ALA A 7 13.16 -0.70 -2.60
N ARG A 8 13.88 -0.84 -3.71
CA ARG A 8 14.63 0.28 -4.32
C ARG A 8 13.72 1.42 -4.74
N ARG A 9 12.58 1.11 -5.35
CA ARG A 9 11.59 2.12 -5.74
C ARG A 9 10.97 2.78 -4.52
N ALA A 10 10.61 2.01 -3.51
CA ALA A 10 10.03 2.50 -2.26
C ALA A 10 10.97 3.50 -1.56
N ARG A 11 12.25 3.15 -1.40
CA ARG A 11 13.27 4.05 -0.83
C ARG A 11 13.39 5.35 -1.62
N ARG A 12 13.40 5.29 -2.96
CA ARG A 12 13.44 6.48 -3.82
C ARG A 12 12.26 7.42 -3.58
N HIS A 13 11.11 6.89 -3.22
CA HIS A 13 9.90 7.67 -2.93
C HIS A 13 9.69 7.94 -1.43
N GLY A 14 10.73 7.76 -0.60
CA GLY A 14 10.71 8.13 0.82
C GLY A 14 9.92 7.17 1.69
N TRP A 15 9.78 5.91 1.27
CA TRP A 15 9.32 4.83 2.14
C TRP A 15 10.51 4.19 2.86
N THR A 16 10.33 3.92 4.14
CA THR A 16 11.20 3.01 4.88
C THR A 16 10.85 1.58 4.47
N VAL A 17 11.87 0.75 4.24
CA VAL A 17 11.70 -0.64 3.80
C VAL A 17 12.21 -1.58 4.88
N GLN A 18 11.40 -2.55 5.25
CA GLN A 18 11.77 -3.68 6.09
C GLN A 18 11.52 -4.97 5.32
N PHE A 19 12.47 -5.90 5.38
CA PHE A 19 12.29 -7.25 4.86
C PHE A 19 11.95 -8.17 6.03
N SER A 20 11.01 -9.09 5.81
CA SER A 20 10.66 -10.12 6.79
C SER A 20 10.46 -11.46 6.07
N ALA A 21 10.53 -12.57 6.81
CA ALA A 21 10.25 -13.89 6.22
C ALA A 21 8.78 -14.01 5.75
N ASP A 22 7.87 -13.31 6.43
CA ASP A 22 6.45 -13.14 6.12
C ASP A 22 6.03 -11.81 6.79
N PRO A 23 5.47 -10.80 6.09
CA PRO A 23 4.99 -10.77 4.71
C PRO A 23 6.04 -10.52 3.63
N GLY A 24 7.35 -10.79 3.77
CA GLY A 24 8.32 -10.57 2.68
C GLY A 24 8.84 -9.13 2.63
N VAL A 25 8.00 -8.16 2.26
CA VAL A 25 8.35 -6.73 2.26
C VAL A 25 7.29 -5.91 2.99
N VAL A 26 7.74 -5.09 3.94
CA VAL A 26 6.94 -4.09 4.63
C VAL A 26 7.47 -2.70 4.30
N LEU A 27 6.60 -1.84 3.79
CA LEU A 27 6.90 -0.46 3.45
C LEU A 27 6.18 0.46 4.45
N LEU A 28 6.92 1.38 5.06
CA LEU A 28 6.40 2.32 6.04
C LEU A 28 6.58 3.77 5.59
N ARG A 29 5.54 4.58 5.73
CA ARG A 29 5.60 6.02 5.43
C ARG A 29 4.55 6.79 6.21
N ARG A 30 4.98 7.63 7.15
CA ARG A 30 4.09 8.31 8.11
C ARG A 30 3.24 7.26 8.83
N ALA A 31 1.91 7.42 8.84
CA ALA A 31 0.97 6.47 9.42
C ALA A 31 0.65 5.27 8.50
N TRP A 32 1.20 5.24 7.27
CA TRP A 32 0.91 4.20 6.30
C TRP A 32 1.88 3.03 6.37
N ARG A 33 1.32 1.81 6.34
CA ARG A 33 2.03 0.54 6.22
C ARG A 33 1.48 -0.23 5.02
N LEU A 34 2.36 -0.59 4.09
CA LEU A 34 2.05 -1.42 2.92
C LEU A 34 2.85 -2.72 3.03
N GLU A 35 2.15 -3.83 3.21
CA GLU A 35 2.71 -5.17 3.28
C GLU A 35 2.54 -5.85 1.93
N ILE A 36 3.57 -6.56 1.47
CA ILE A 36 3.57 -7.24 0.18
C ILE A 36 4.19 -8.62 0.33
N THR A 37 3.36 -9.65 0.35
CA THR A 37 3.76 -11.06 0.37
C THR A 37 4.09 -11.55 -1.03
N PHE A 38 5.09 -12.42 -1.14
CA PHE A 38 5.56 -12.97 -2.39
C PHE A 38 5.47 -14.50 -2.41
N VAL A 39 5.21 -15.05 -3.59
CA VAL A 39 5.45 -16.45 -3.91
C VAL A 39 6.65 -16.48 -4.84
N GLY A 40 7.81 -16.89 -4.34
CA GLY A 40 9.09 -16.65 -5.00
C GLY A 40 9.35 -15.16 -5.18
N ASN A 41 9.56 -14.71 -6.43
CA ASN A 41 9.80 -13.30 -6.78
C ASN A 41 8.57 -12.59 -7.35
N VAL A 42 7.37 -13.14 -7.11
CA VAL A 42 6.11 -12.62 -7.63
C VAL A 42 5.26 -12.12 -6.46
N PRO A 43 4.85 -10.84 -6.44
CA PRO A 43 3.89 -10.36 -5.45
C PRO A 43 2.61 -11.16 -5.56
N SER A 44 2.11 -11.66 -4.44
CA SER A 44 0.91 -12.51 -4.37
C SER A 44 -0.20 -11.83 -3.58
N VAL A 45 0.12 -11.16 -2.48
CA VAL A 45 -0.83 -10.43 -1.65
C VAL A 45 -0.23 -9.09 -1.29
N ALA A 46 -1.05 -8.03 -1.29
CA ALA A 46 -0.65 -6.74 -0.76
C ALA A 46 -1.76 -6.17 0.13
N ARG A 47 -1.39 -5.61 1.28
CA ARG A 47 -2.32 -5.00 2.23
C ARG A 47 -1.83 -3.62 2.63
N ILE A 48 -2.75 -2.66 2.71
CA ILE A 48 -2.46 -1.30 3.13
C ILE A 48 -3.21 -0.96 4.42
N MET A 49 -2.52 -0.29 5.34
CA MET A 49 -3.03 0.22 6.62
C MET A 49 -2.68 1.70 6.71
N GLY A 50 -3.65 2.56 7.02
CA GLY A 50 -3.44 4.01 7.15
C GLY A 50 -3.23 4.52 8.57
N SER A 51 -3.47 3.67 9.56
CA SER A 51 -3.25 3.91 10.99
C SER A 51 -3.02 2.56 11.66
N GLU A 52 -2.37 2.53 12.83
CA GLU A 52 -2.13 1.30 13.59
C GLU A 52 -3.41 0.56 14.01
N ARG A 53 -4.57 1.20 13.87
CA ARG A 53 -5.90 0.62 14.14
C ARG A 53 -6.65 0.11 12.90
N ASP A 54 -6.12 0.31 11.69
CA ASP A 54 -6.74 -0.18 10.46
C ASP A 54 -6.41 -1.67 10.28
N ALA A 55 -7.42 -2.53 10.11
CA ALA A 55 -7.26 -3.99 10.01
C ALA A 55 -6.53 -4.45 8.73
N GLY A 56 -6.05 -3.53 7.90
CA GLY A 56 -5.25 -3.80 6.72
C GLY A 56 -6.11 -4.30 5.58
N ARG A 57 -6.37 -3.40 4.62
CA ARG A 57 -7.24 -3.68 3.48
C ARG A 57 -6.44 -4.28 2.32
N PRO A 58 -6.92 -5.36 1.69
CA PRO A 58 -6.27 -5.93 0.53
C PRO A 58 -6.32 -4.93 -0.63
N VAL A 59 -5.19 -4.76 -1.32
CA VAL A 59 -5.10 -3.88 -2.49
C VAL A 59 -4.76 -4.63 -3.77
N ASN A 60 -5.18 -4.09 -4.90
CA ASN A 60 -4.83 -4.61 -6.20
C ASN A 60 -3.31 -4.56 -6.39
N LEU A 61 -2.71 -5.69 -6.75
CA LEU A 61 -1.26 -5.81 -6.97
C LEU A 61 -0.74 -4.86 -8.07
N ARG A 62 -1.58 -4.53 -9.06
CA ARG A 62 -1.24 -3.55 -10.11
C ARG A 62 -1.06 -2.14 -9.54
N SER A 63 -1.73 -1.83 -8.44
CA SER A 63 -1.69 -0.52 -7.78
C SER A 63 -0.49 -0.34 -6.85
N ILE A 64 0.29 -1.39 -6.55
CA ILE A 64 1.48 -1.30 -5.68
C ILE A 64 2.43 -0.18 -6.12
N ASN A 65 2.70 -0.08 -7.43
CA ASN A 65 3.58 0.97 -7.94
C ASN A 65 2.98 2.37 -7.80
N THR A 66 1.66 2.49 -7.93
CA THR A 66 0.95 3.75 -7.75
C THR A 66 1.00 4.20 -6.29
N LEU A 67 0.76 3.27 -5.35
CA LEU A 67 0.86 3.52 -3.91
C LEU A 67 2.27 3.95 -3.49
N ILE A 68 3.29 3.27 -4.01
CA ILE A 68 4.69 3.62 -3.72
C ILE A 68 5.03 5.04 -4.20
N ARG A 69 4.52 5.43 -5.38
CA ARG A 69 4.82 6.73 -6.00
C ARG A 69 3.98 7.89 -5.47
N ALA A 70 2.84 7.59 -4.85
CA ALA A 70 1.90 8.59 -4.34
C ALA A 70 2.60 9.59 -3.41
N ARG A 71 2.18 10.85 -3.42
CA ARG A 71 2.63 11.81 -2.41
C ARG A 71 2.05 11.43 -1.04
N PRO A 72 2.70 11.78 0.09
CA PRO A 72 2.23 11.38 1.41
C PRO A 72 0.77 11.75 1.72
N ASP A 73 0.33 12.89 1.19
CA ASP A 73 -1.01 13.47 1.27
C ASP A 73 -2.03 12.76 0.35
N GLU A 74 -1.58 12.06 -0.69
CA GLU A 74 -2.43 11.34 -1.63
C GLU A 74 -2.59 9.85 -1.30
N ILE A 75 -1.79 9.31 -0.37
CA ILE A 75 -1.78 7.87 -0.07
C ILE A 75 -3.18 7.39 0.34
N ALA A 76 -3.94 8.19 1.08
CA ALA A 76 -5.31 7.85 1.48
C ALA A 76 -6.24 7.61 0.28
N GLN A 77 -6.23 8.55 -0.68
CA GLN A 77 -7.03 8.45 -1.90
C GLN A 77 -6.58 7.25 -2.75
N ARG A 78 -5.26 7.10 -2.95
CA ARG A 78 -4.72 5.97 -3.73
C ARG A 78 -4.97 4.62 -3.08
N ALA A 79 -4.96 4.55 -1.75
CA ALA A 79 -5.30 3.36 -0.99
C ALA A 79 -6.77 2.98 -1.18
N ALA A 80 -7.68 3.96 -1.14
CA ALA A 80 -9.10 3.74 -1.42
C ALA A 80 -9.32 3.23 -2.85
N GLU A 81 -8.72 3.87 -3.86
CA GLU A 81 -8.79 3.43 -5.26
C GLU A 81 -8.19 2.03 -5.49
N ALA A 82 -7.17 1.67 -4.71
CA ALA A 82 -6.47 0.40 -4.85
C ALA A 82 -7.13 -0.74 -4.07
N THR A 83 -8.01 -0.45 -3.10
CA THR A 83 -8.63 -1.44 -2.23
C THR A 83 -9.54 -2.36 -3.03
N LEU A 84 -9.37 -3.67 -2.87
CA LEU A 84 -10.22 -4.67 -3.49
C LEU A 84 -11.56 -4.73 -2.73
N GLY A 85 -12.64 -4.29 -3.37
CA GLY A 85 -14.01 -4.55 -2.89
C GLY A 85 -14.76 -3.37 -2.27
N GLU A 86 -14.24 -2.15 -2.26
CA GLU A 86 -15.06 -0.98 -1.92
C GLU A 86 -15.28 -0.11 -3.16
N PRO A 87 -16.54 0.15 -3.59
CA PRO A 87 -16.78 1.32 -4.41
C PRO A 87 -16.36 2.52 -3.57
N ALA A 88 -15.59 3.43 -4.16
CA ALA A 88 -15.26 4.71 -3.54
C ALA A 88 -16.56 5.29 -2.97
N ALA A 89 -16.71 5.26 -1.63
CA ALA A 89 -17.78 5.95 -0.94
C ALA A 89 -17.52 7.43 -1.18
N ARG A 90 -18.12 7.88 -2.28
CA ARG A 90 -18.36 9.26 -2.64
C ARG A 90 -18.71 9.97 -1.35
N THR A 91 -17.94 11.01 -1.06
CA THR A 91 -18.29 12.05 -0.10
C THR A 91 -19.72 12.49 -0.39
N GLU A 92 -20.71 11.93 0.32
CA GLU A 92 -22.00 12.57 0.50
C GLU A 92 -21.79 13.58 1.61
N ASP A 93 -21.16 14.70 1.21
CA ASP A 93 -21.40 15.99 1.83
C ASP A 93 -22.87 16.32 1.54
N ALA A 94 -23.75 15.87 2.42
CA ALA A 94 -25.14 16.27 2.47
C ALA A 94 -25.36 16.95 3.82
N GLY A 95 -24.90 18.21 3.90
CA GLY A 95 -25.65 19.23 4.65
C GLY A 95 -26.46 20.07 3.65
N PRO A 96 -27.48 20.82 4.08
CA PRO A 96 -28.01 21.04 5.42
C PRO A 96 -29.33 20.32 5.74
#